data_AF-H0EHU4-F1
#
_entry.id   AF-H0EHU4-F1
#
_cell.length_a   1.000
_cell.length_b   1.000
_cell.length_c   1.000
_cell.angle_alpha   90.00
_cell.angle_beta   90.00
_cell.angle_gamma   90.00
#
_symmetry.space_group_name_H-M   'P 1'
#
loop_
_entity.id
_entity.type
_entity.pdbx_description
1 polymer ?
#
loop_
_entity_poly.entity_id
_entity_poly.type
_entity_poly.pdbx_seq_one_letter_code
_entity_poly.pdbx_strand_id
1 'polypeptide(L)'
;MDDEIYEHLMADFPEFDPAKPIDEDEMKSKTGKERWRKFMMAYEKKVEDYNFGTMLRTDPKVEYEQDTSIFVPRMQFYAIEIARNRKGLNDWINESHSKEKEAAK
;
A
#
# COMPACT_ATOMS: atom_id res chain seq x y z
N MET A 1 -0.39 5.75 14.58
CA MET A 1 0.65 6.11 13.58
C MET A 1 0.05 6.05 12.19
N ASP A 2 -0.84 5.10 11.99
CA ASP A 2 -1.61 4.83 10.78
C ASP A 2 -2.43 6.04 10.31
N ASP A 3 -3.14 6.71 11.22
CA ASP A 3 -3.84 7.98 10.95
C ASP A 3 -2.91 9.04 10.36
N GLU A 4 -1.76 9.28 11.00
CA GLU A 4 -0.79 10.29 10.56
C GLU A 4 -0.25 9.95 9.16
N ILE A 5 0.03 8.67 8.90
CA ILE A 5 0.48 8.18 7.59
C ILE A 5 -0.59 8.40 6.53
N TYR A 6 -1.85 8.09 6.86
CA TYR A 6 -2.98 8.27 5.95
C TYR A 6 -3.24 9.75 5.63
N GLU A 7 -3.24 10.61 6.65
CA GLU A 7 -3.43 12.06 6.47
C GLU A 7 -2.31 12.66 5.63
N HIS A 8 -1.05 12.28 5.90
CA HIS A 8 0.10 12.74 5.12
C HIS A 8 0.06 12.22 3.67
N LEU A 9 -0.34 10.97 3.46
CA LEU A 9 -0.52 10.40 2.12
C LEU A 9 -1.60 11.17 1.35
N MET A 10 -2.75 11.45 1.96
CA MET A 10 -3.83 12.19 1.31
C MET A 10 -3.50 13.66 1.07
N ALA A 11 -2.63 14.25 1.91
CA ALA A 11 -2.15 15.61 1.72
C ALA A 11 -1.11 15.73 0.59
N ASP A 12 -0.16 14.80 0.51
CA ASP A 12 0.92 14.82 -0.51
C ASP A 12 0.46 14.21 -1.84
N PHE A 13 -0.48 13.25 -1.78
CA PHE A 13 -1.11 12.60 -2.92
C PHE A 13 -2.64 12.67 -2.83
N PRO A 14 -3.25 13.85 -3.01
CA PRO A 14 -4.72 14.00 -3.01
C PRO A 14 -5.39 13.26 -4.18
N GLU A 15 -4.63 13.01 -5.24
CA GLU A 15 -5.01 12.23 -6.43
C GLU A 15 -4.92 10.71 -6.23
N PHE A 16 -4.31 10.26 -5.12
CA PHE A 16 -4.13 8.84 -4.85
C PHE A 16 -5.46 8.18 -4.49
N ASP A 17 -5.86 7.20 -5.31
CA ASP A 17 -7.07 6.42 -5.09
C ASP A 17 -6.69 4.98 -4.69
N PRO A 18 -6.89 4.59 -3.41
CA PRO A 18 -6.55 3.24 -2.96
C PRO A 18 -7.42 2.14 -3.60
N ALA A 19 -8.55 2.51 -4.22
CA ALA A 19 -9.45 1.57 -4.91
C ALA A 19 -9.04 1.28 -6.36
N LYS A 20 -8.10 2.06 -6.91
CA LYS A 20 -7.61 1.89 -8.27
C LYS A 20 -6.32 1.06 -8.28
N PRO A 21 -6.02 0.42 -9.42
CA PRO A 21 -4.73 -0.20 -9.62
C PRO A 21 -3.65 0.88 -9.54
N ILE A 22 -2.64 0.58 -8.74
CA ILE A 22 -1.43 1.38 -8.60
C ILE A 22 -0.72 1.43 -9.95
N ASP A 23 -0.45 2.64 -10.43
CA ASP A 23 0.32 2.84 -11.64
C ASP A 23 1.84 2.78 -11.32
N GLU A 24 2.49 1.75 -11.85
CA GLU A 24 3.91 1.52 -11.63
C GLU A 24 4.78 2.60 -12.31
N ASP A 25 4.33 3.13 -13.46
CA ASP A 25 5.05 4.15 -14.20
C ASP A 25 5.05 5.47 -13.43
N GLU A 26 3.90 5.87 -12.86
CA GLU A 26 3.81 7.06 -12.02
C GLU A 26 4.71 6.96 -10.78
N MET A 27 4.76 5.79 -10.13
CA MET A 27 5.66 5.56 -9.00
C MET A 27 7.14 5.59 -9.40
N LYS A 28 7.49 5.04 -10.56
CA LYS A 28 8.87 4.99 -11.06
C LYS A 28 9.30 6.30 -11.73
N SER A 29 8.35 7.17 -12.07
CA SER A 29 8.57 8.49 -12.64
C SER A 29 9.41 9.36 -11.71
N LYS A 30 10.08 10.37 -12.28
CA LYS A 30 10.95 11.29 -11.52
C LYS A 30 10.16 11.96 -10.39
N THR A 31 8.96 12.45 -10.71
CA THR A 31 8.08 13.11 -9.74
C THR A 31 7.64 12.15 -8.63
N GLY A 32 7.19 10.93 -8.98
CA GLY A 32 6.77 9.92 -8.02
C GLY A 32 7.91 9.52 -7.06
N LYS A 33 9.10 9.23 -7.60
CA LYS A 33 10.28 8.92 -6.79
C LYS A 33 10.63 10.04 -5.82
N GLU A 34 10.60 11.29 -6.25
CA GLU A 34 10.92 12.42 -5.37
C GLU A 34 9.85 12.64 -4.29
N ARG A 35 8.56 12.57 -4.63
CA ARG A 35 7.46 12.67 -3.65
C ARG A 35 7.54 11.55 -2.62
N TRP A 36 7.60 10.30 -3.07
CA TRP A 36 7.72 9.15 -2.18
C TRP A 36 8.98 9.20 -1.32
N ARG A 37 10.10 9.67 -1.86
CA ARG A 37 11.33 9.84 -1.07
C ARG A 37 11.13 10.86 0.05
N LYS A 38 10.52 12.01 -0.22
CA LYS A 38 10.18 13.01 0.82
C LYS A 38 9.25 12.42 1.86
N PHE A 39 8.22 11.70 1.43
CA PHE A 39 7.29 11.02 2.32
C PHE A 39 8.02 10.03 3.23
N MET A 40 8.85 9.14 2.68
CA MET A 40 9.61 8.15 3.44
C MET A 40 10.61 8.78 4.43
N MET A 41 11.28 9.88 4.05
CA MET A 41 12.21 10.59 4.94
C MET A 41 11.53 11.15 6.19
N ALA A 42 10.24 11.49 6.13
CA ALA A 42 9.47 11.90 7.30
C ALA A 42 9.30 10.78 8.35
N TYR A 43 9.43 9.51 7.91
CA TYR A 43 9.25 8.32 8.74
C TYR A 43 10.54 7.54 8.99
N GLU A 44 11.69 7.96 8.44
CA GLU A 44 12.98 7.30 8.64
C GLU A 44 13.32 7.04 10.11
N LYS A 45 12.96 7.97 11.00
CA LYS A 45 13.20 7.85 12.45
C LYS A 45 12.03 7.25 13.23
N LYS A 46 10.87 7.08 12.59
CA LYS A 46 9.62 6.59 13.22
C LYS A 46 9.37 5.12 12.89
N VAL A 47 9.74 4.69 11.68
CA VAL A 47 9.54 3.35 11.16
C VAL A 47 10.90 2.70 10.97
N GLU A 48 11.19 1.70 11.81
CA GLU A 48 12.35 0.84 11.60
C GLU A 48 12.18 0.08 10.27
N ASP A 49 13.27 -0.03 9.52
CA ASP A 49 13.28 -0.70 8.22
C ASP A 49 12.27 -0.11 7.20
N TYR A 50 12.04 1.21 7.24
CA TYR A 50 11.13 1.90 6.32
C TYR A 50 11.44 1.64 4.83
N ASN A 51 12.70 1.38 4.51
CA ASN A 51 13.21 1.08 3.17
C ASN A 51 13.18 -0.42 2.80
N PHE A 52 12.74 -1.29 3.71
CA PHE A 52 12.72 -2.72 3.49
C PHE A 52 11.73 -3.08 2.38
N GLY A 53 12.22 -3.78 1.38
CA GLY A 53 11.41 -4.15 0.22
C GLY A 53 10.33 -5.18 0.55
N THR A 54 9.09 -4.85 0.22
CA THR A 54 7.89 -5.62 0.53
C THR A 54 7.04 -5.74 -0.74
N MET A 55 6.38 -6.89 -0.91
CA MET A 55 5.43 -7.06 -2.02
C MET A 55 4.11 -6.37 -1.70
N LEU A 56 3.62 -5.59 -2.66
CA LEU A 56 2.34 -4.90 -2.60
C LEU A 56 1.49 -5.29 -3.81
N ARG A 57 0.19 -5.52 -3.58
CA ARG A 57 -0.77 -5.74 -4.66
C ARG A 57 -1.05 -4.43 -5.39
N THR A 58 -0.99 -4.46 -6.71
CA THR A 58 -1.34 -3.34 -7.58
C THR A 58 -2.77 -2.90 -7.36
N ASP A 59 -3.72 -3.83 -7.25
CA ASP A 59 -5.12 -3.57 -6.98
C ASP A 59 -5.57 -4.23 -5.66
N PRO A 60 -6.46 -3.60 -4.86
CA PRO A 60 -6.97 -4.24 -3.65
C PRO A 60 -7.82 -5.49 -3.93
N LYS A 61 -8.40 -5.65 -5.12
CA LYS A 61 -9.33 -6.74 -5.48
C LYS A 61 -8.69 -7.92 -6.20
N VAL A 62 -7.37 -7.88 -6.41
CA VAL A 62 -6.62 -8.95 -7.06
C VAL A 62 -5.76 -9.70 -6.04
N GLU A 63 -5.39 -10.93 -6.38
CA GLU A 63 -4.47 -11.74 -5.60
C GLU A 63 -3.01 -11.39 -5.92
N TYR A 64 -2.08 -11.91 -5.13
CA TYR A 64 -0.64 -11.77 -5.38
C TYR A 64 -0.23 -12.67 -6.55
N GLU A 65 -0.24 -12.12 -7.76
CA GLU A 65 0.28 -12.77 -8.97
C GLU A 65 1.48 -12.00 -9.52
N GLN A 66 2.14 -12.57 -10.53
CA GLN A 66 3.34 -11.98 -11.14
C GLN A 66 3.06 -10.62 -11.79
N ASP A 67 1.91 -10.46 -12.44
CA ASP A 67 1.51 -9.22 -13.11
C ASP A 67 0.83 -8.21 -12.16
N THR A 68 0.32 -8.69 -11.02
CA THR A 68 -0.47 -7.89 -10.09
C THR A 68 0.28 -7.52 -8.80
N SER A 69 1.55 -7.91 -8.67
CA SER A 69 2.39 -7.64 -7.51
C SER A 69 3.57 -6.76 -7.88
N ILE A 70 3.80 -5.71 -7.09
CA ILE A 70 4.96 -4.82 -7.23
C ILE A 70 5.80 -4.83 -5.98
N PHE A 71 7.08 -4.53 -6.14
CA PHE A 71 8.02 -4.44 -5.02
C PHE A 71 8.19 -2.99 -4.59
N VAL A 72 7.80 -2.69 -3.36
CA VAL A 72 7.83 -1.34 -2.80
C VAL A 72 8.49 -1.34 -1.41
N PRO A 73 9.13 -0.25 -0.98
CA PRO A 73 9.53 -0.08 0.41
C PRO A 73 8.36 -0.24 1.38
N ARG A 74 8.66 -0.78 2.56
CA ARG A 74 7.69 -1.03 3.64
C ARG A 74 6.87 0.21 3.98
N MET A 75 7.47 1.39 3.94
CA MET A 75 6.75 2.64 4.19
C MET A 75 5.67 2.94 3.14
N GLN A 76 5.95 2.68 1.87
CA GLN A 76 4.96 2.82 0.79
C GLN A 76 3.86 1.78 0.97
N PHE A 77 4.24 0.54 1.27
CA PHE A 77 3.30 -0.54 1.58
C PHE A 77 2.32 -0.12 2.68
N TYR A 78 2.82 0.39 3.82
CA TYR A 78 1.97 0.83 4.91
C TYR A 78 1.01 1.94 4.49
N ALA A 79 1.50 2.98 3.82
CA ALA A 79 0.64 4.09 3.40
C ALA A 79 -0.54 3.60 2.53
N ILE A 80 -0.24 2.71 1.58
CA ILE A 80 -1.23 2.18 0.64
C ILE A 80 -2.19 1.21 1.32
N GLU A 81 -1.70 0.27 2.12
CA GLU A 81 -2.54 -0.69 2.84
C GLU A 81 -3.42 -0.03 3.90
N ILE A 82 -2.90 0.97 4.63
CA ILE A 82 -3.69 1.74 5.59
C ILE A 82 -4.84 2.44 4.87
N ALA A 83 -4.57 3.06 3.72
CA ALA A 83 -5.60 3.71 2.90
C ALA A 83 -6.66 2.72 2.40
N ARG A 84 -6.24 1.51 1.98
CA ARG A 84 -7.15 0.44 1.55
C ARG A 84 -8.01 -0.08 2.69
N ASN A 85 -7.41 -0.30 3.85
CA ASN A 85 -8.10 -0.79 5.04
C ASN A 85 -9.13 0.23 5.54
N ARG A 86 -8.75 1.52 5.59
CA ARG A 86 -9.66 2.65 5.88
C ARG A 86 -10.89 2.70 4.97
N LYS A 87 -10.73 2.30 3.71
CA LYS A 87 -11.80 2.28 2.70
C LYS A 87 -12.56 0.95 2.65
N GLY A 88 -12.20 -0.03 3.49
CA GLY A 88 -12.83 -1.37 3.50
C GLY A 88 -12.57 -2.17 2.23
N LEU A 89 -11.53 -1.84 1.45
CA LEU A 89 -11.27 -2.46 0.16
C LEU A 89 -10.65 -3.86 0.28
N ASN A 90 -10.14 -4.21 1.47
CA ASN A 90 -9.55 -5.51 1.78
C ASN A 90 -10.53 -6.47 2.49
N ASP A 91 -11.80 -6.09 2.70
CA ASP A 91 -12.75 -6.90 3.50
C ASP A 91 -12.97 -8.30 2.88
N TRP A 92 -12.98 -8.38 1.55
CA TRP A 92 -13.10 -9.64 0.80
C TRP A 92 -11.99 -10.66 1.08
N ILE A 93 -10.80 -10.21 1.48
CA ILE A 93 -9.66 -11.09 1.83
C ILE A 93 -9.98 -11.80 3.13
N ASN A 94 -10.52 -11.07 4.11
CA ASN A 94 -10.91 -11.64 5.39
C ASN A 94 -12.04 -12.66 5.21
N GLU A 95 -13.02 -12.37 4.34
CA GLU A 95 -14.07 -13.33 3.99
C GLU A 95 -13.53 -14.58 3.29
N SER A 96 -12.60 -14.42 2.34
CA SER A 96 -12.02 -15.54 1.58
C SER A 96 -11.17 -16.43 2.48
N HIS A 97 -10.30 -15.83 3.31
CA HIS A 97 -9.49 -16.55 4.28
C HIS A 97 -10.33 -17.26 5.36
N SER A 98 -11.44 -16.66 5.79
CA SER A 98 -12.37 -17.30 6.74
C SER A 98 -13.01 -18.54 6.13
N LYS A 99 -13.46 -18.46 4.87
CA LYS A 99 -14.05 -19.60 4.14
C LYS A 99 -13.06 -20.74 3.92
N GLU A 100 -11.80 -20.44 3.58
CA GLU A 100 -10.76 -21.46 3.46
C GLU A 100 -10.44 -22.12 4.80
N LYS A 101 -10.41 -21.35 5.90
CA LYS A 101 -10.22 -21.88 7.25
C LYS A 101 -11.35 -22.80 7.70
N GLU A 102 -12.60 -22.48 7.33
CA GLU A 102 -13.75 -23.33 7.61
C GLU A 102 -13.78 -24.58 6.72
N ALA A 103 -13.35 -24.48 5.45
CA ALA A 103 -13.25 -25.63 4.54
C ALA A 103 -12.10 -26.59 4.89
N ALA A 104 -11.06 -26.12 5.56
CA ALA A 104 -9.92 -26.91 6.01
C ALA A 104 -10.13 -27.61 7.37
N LYS A 105 -11.33 -27.50 7.97
CA LYS A 105 -11.68 -28.09 9.26
C LYS A 105 -12.64 -29.27 9.09
#